data_AF-A0A3D0UPW0-F1
#
_entry.id   AF-A0A3D0UPW0-F1
#
_cell.length_a   1.000
_cell.length_b   1.000
_cell.length_c   1.000
_cell.angle_alpha   90.00
_cell.angle_beta   90.00
_cell.angle_gamma   90.00
#
_symmetry.space_group_name_H-M   'P 1'
#
loop_
_entity.id
_entity.type
_entity.pdbx_description
1 polymer ?
#
loop_
_entity_poly.entity_id
_entity_poly.type
_entity_poly.pdbx_seq_one_letter_code
_entity_poly.pdbx_strand_id
1 'polypeptide(L)'
;KLMTMSSADFVEQWFESEPLKATLAASGIIGTYLGVRSPGTAYVLLHHYMGEIDGQFRAWGFAKGGTGGIANAIGNAARAFGAEIHTSARVSQVIVNKGQATGVTLEGGDEIDADVIVSSLDPKRTFLELVDKTFLPEDLVNGIRKFSVRGSSAKVNLALDGVPELACQPGFGRHLAGAISISPDLDYLEMAYDDAKYGDFSRRPYIDIIIPSMIDPDMAPPGKHVMSCFVQYAPYQLREGTWDKKRDALGDIVIDTLAQYFPNIKDLILHRQVVTPLDTEHLIGLSQGNIFQGELSLSQLFFLRPAAGYAQYRTPIKGYYQCGSGTHPGGGITGAPGRLAALEILRDEK
;
A
#
# COMPACT_ATOMS: atom_id res chain seq x y z
N LYS A 1 -9.29 -22.46 7.95
CA LYS A 1 -8.07 -22.15 8.73
C LYS A 1 -7.49 -20.79 8.30
N LEU A 2 -6.91 -20.65 7.11
CA LEU A 2 -6.28 -19.38 6.68
C LEU A 2 -7.18 -18.14 6.75
N MET A 3 -8.46 -18.26 6.42
CA MET A 3 -9.38 -17.11 6.44
C MET A 3 -9.69 -16.53 7.83
N THR A 4 -9.46 -17.30 8.90
CA THR A 4 -9.91 -16.95 10.26
C THR A 4 -8.81 -17.06 11.30
N MET A 5 -7.69 -17.70 10.97
CA MET A 5 -6.54 -17.89 11.85
C MET A 5 -5.62 -16.66 11.82
N SER A 6 -4.85 -16.45 12.88
CA SER A 6 -3.79 -15.46 12.87
C SER A 6 -2.56 -15.96 12.12
N SER A 7 -1.75 -15.04 11.60
CA SER A 7 -0.47 -15.38 10.96
C SER A 7 0.49 -16.07 11.92
N ALA A 8 0.49 -15.64 13.20
CA ALA A 8 1.26 -16.28 14.28
C ALA A 8 0.87 -17.75 14.49
N ASP A 9 -0.42 -18.04 14.73
CA ASP A 9 -0.88 -19.43 14.97
C ASP A 9 -0.64 -20.32 13.73
N PHE A 10 -0.66 -19.73 12.53
CA PHE A 10 -0.39 -20.46 11.31
C PHE A 10 1.08 -20.89 11.20
N VAL A 11 2.03 -20.00 11.48
CA VAL A 11 3.47 -20.32 11.39
C VAL A 11 3.94 -21.21 12.54
N GLU A 12 3.36 -21.07 13.74
CA GLU A 12 3.68 -21.89 14.92
C GLU A 12 3.36 -23.39 14.74
N GLN A 13 2.51 -23.74 13.76
CA GLN A 13 2.27 -25.15 13.40
C GLN A 13 3.47 -25.83 12.72
N TRP A 14 4.45 -25.06 12.24
CA TRP A 14 5.53 -25.58 11.38
C TRP A 14 6.94 -25.20 11.84
N PHE A 15 7.08 -24.14 12.65
CA PHE A 15 8.40 -23.59 13.02
C PHE A 15 8.51 -23.38 14.53
N GLU A 16 9.73 -23.57 15.06
CA GLU A 16 10.02 -23.42 16.49
C GLU A 16 10.86 -22.17 16.80
N SER A 17 11.67 -21.70 15.85
CA SER A 17 12.57 -20.55 16.03
C SER A 17 11.82 -19.21 16.01
N GLU A 18 11.93 -18.43 17.09
CA GLU A 18 11.23 -17.13 17.21
C GLU A 18 11.54 -16.14 16.08
N PRO A 19 12.81 -15.87 15.72
CA PRO A 19 13.11 -14.94 14.61
C PRO A 19 12.55 -15.40 13.27
N LEU A 20 12.56 -16.71 13.02
CA LEU A 20 11.99 -17.28 11.79
C LEU A 20 10.46 -17.16 11.78
N LYS A 21 9.80 -17.51 12.88
CA LYS A 21 8.34 -17.35 13.03
C LYS A 21 7.92 -15.91 12.81
N ALA A 22 8.59 -14.96 13.48
CA ALA A 22 8.26 -13.55 13.38
C ALA A 22 8.44 -13.02 11.96
N THR A 23 9.56 -13.32 11.31
CA THR A 23 9.83 -12.90 9.94
C THR A 23 8.78 -13.43 8.95
N LEU A 24 8.40 -14.71 9.08
CA LEU A 24 7.36 -15.31 8.23
C LEU A 24 5.96 -14.76 8.52
N ALA A 25 5.63 -14.54 9.79
CA ALA A 25 4.32 -14.02 10.20
C ALA A 25 4.15 -12.54 9.86
N ALA A 26 5.24 -11.77 9.76
CA ALA A 26 5.20 -10.33 9.47
C ALA A 26 4.51 -9.99 8.14
N SER A 27 4.56 -10.85 7.13
CA SER A 27 3.79 -10.64 5.89
C SER A 27 2.27 -10.59 6.14
N GLY A 28 1.78 -11.13 7.26
CA GLY A 28 0.39 -11.07 7.67
C GLY A 28 -0.08 -9.72 8.25
N ILE A 29 0.84 -8.81 8.55
CA ILE A 29 0.52 -7.49 9.13
C ILE A 29 0.73 -6.33 8.15
N ILE A 30 1.39 -6.56 7.02
CA ILE A 30 1.65 -5.53 6.01
C ILE A 30 0.33 -5.05 5.40
N GLY A 31 0.11 -3.73 5.42
CA GLY A 31 -1.04 -3.07 4.81
C GLY A 31 -2.39 -3.34 5.49
N THR A 32 -2.38 -3.84 6.73
CA THR A 32 -3.56 -3.95 7.58
C THR A 32 -3.36 -3.26 8.93
N TYR A 33 -4.45 -2.90 9.59
CA TYR A 33 -4.42 -2.36 10.95
C TYR A 33 -4.86 -3.43 11.96
N LEU A 34 -4.11 -4.54 11.96
CA LEU A 34 -4.31 -5.73 12.79
C LEU A 34 -2.95 -6.21 13.32
N GLY A 35 -2.94 -6.82 14.50
CA GLY A 35 -1.77 -7.45 15.11
C GLY A 35 -1.46 -8.82 14.50
N VAL A 36 -0.23 -9.31 14.67
CA VAL A 36 0.20 -10.61 14.12
C VAL A 36 -0.63 -11.79 14.64
N ARG A 37 -1.18 -11.65 15.87
CA ARG A 37 -2.09 -12.62 16.51
C ARG A 37 -3.57 -12.35 16.24
N SER A 38 -3.90 -11.32 15.46
CA SER A 38 -5.30 -11.02 15.13
C SER A 38 -5.88 -12.05 14.15
N PRO A 39 -7.14 -12.51 14.35
CA PRO A 39 -7.82 -13.41 13.41
C PRO A 39 -7.86 -12.84 11.98
N GLY A 40 -7.57 -13.69 11.00
CA GLY A 40 -7.61 -13.34 9.57
C GLY A 40 -6.27 -12.87 8.99
N THR A 41 -5.27 -12.57 9.80
CA THR A 41 -3.94 -12.17 9.30
C THR A 41 -3.20 -13.31 8.58
N ALA A 42 -3.58 -14.57 8.79
CA ALA A 42 -3.07 -15.69 7.97
C ALA A 42 -3.49 -15.59 6.50
N TYR A 43 -4.65 -14.99 6.19
CA TYR A 43 -5.03 -14.71 4.81
C TYR A 43 -4.17 -13.58 4.22
N VAL A 44 -3.88 -12.53 4.98
CA VAL A 44 -3.01 -11.44 4.54
C VAL A 44 -1.61 -11.97 4.23
N LEU A 45 -1.10 -12.89 5.06
CA LEU A 45 0.13 -13.62 4.79
C LEU A 45 0.03 -14.36 3.47
N LEU A 46 -1.02 -15.18 3.27
CA LEU A 46 -1.24 -15.89 2.01
C LEU A 46 -1.26 -14.93 0.82
N HIS A 47 -1.98 -13.82 0.90
CA HIS A 47 -2.08 -12.82 -0.16
C HIS A 47 -0.71 -12.31 -0.62
N HIS A 48 0.24 -12.09 0.30
CA HIS A 48 1.61 -11.68 -0.05
C HIS A 48 2.47 -12.79 -0.67
N TYR A 49 2.08 -14.06 -0.48
CA TYR A 49 2.70 -15.21 -1.15
C TYR A 49 1.88 -15.68 -2.37
N MET A 50 0.75 -15.04 -2.67
CA MET A 50 -0.03 -15.34 -3.87
C MET A 50 0.55 -14.53 -5.03
N GLY A 51 1.40 -15.17 -5.84
CA GLY A 51 1.97 -14.53 -7.01
C GLY A 51 3.05 -15.36 -7.67
N GLU A 52 3.36 -14.97 -8.89
CA GLU A 52 4.45 -15.49 -9.69
C GLU A 52 5.07 -14.32 -10.44
N ILE A 53 6.39 -14.31 -10.56
CA ILE A 53 7.12 -13.38 -11.43
C ILE A 53 8.05 -14.22 -12.31
N ASP A 54 7.92 -14.10 -13.63
CA ASP A 54 8.74 -14.79 -14.63
C ASP A 54 8.88 -16.31 -14.41
N GLY A 55 7.77 -17.02 -14.13
CA GLY A 55 7.82 -18.47 -13.88
C GLY A 55 8.19 -18.85 -12.45
N GLN A 56 8.59 -17.89 -11.61
CA GLN A 56 9.02 -18.14 -10.23
C GLN A 56 7.86 -17.93 -9.26
N PHE A 57 7.37 -19.04 -8.71
CA PHE A 57 6.29 -19.04 -7.73
C PHE A 57 6.74 -18.41 -6.41
N ARG A 58 5.89 -17.56 -5.82
CA ARG A 58 6.13 -16.87 -4.53
C ARG A 58 7.37 -15.96 -4.50
N ALA A 59 7.83 -15.52 -5.67
CA ALA A 59 8.99 -14.64 -5.77
C ALA A 59 8.58 -13.16 -5.75
N TRP A 60 9.42 -12.33 -5.11
CA TRP A 60 9.40 -10.88 -5.23
C TRP A 60 10.55 -10.44 -6.13
N GLY A 61 10.25 -9.54 -7.06
CA GLY A 61 11.20 -9.03 -8.04
C GLY A 61 11.52 -7.55 -7.80
N PHE A 62 12.76 -7.16 -8.11
CA PHE A 62 13.15 -5.76 -8.17
C PHE A 62 13.17 -5.31 -9.63
N ALA A 63 12.44 -4.24 -9.93
CA ALA A 63 12.48 -3.63 -11.24
C ALA A 63 13.62 -2.61 -11.32
N LYS A 64 14.32 -2.59 -12.47
CA LYS A 64 15.26 -1.53 -12.82
C LYS A 64 14.54 -0.18 -12.77
N GLY A 65 15.13 0.82 -12.12
CA GLY A 65 14.50 2.12 -11.89
C GLY A 65 13.37 2.11 -10.84
N GLY A 66 13.25 1.02 -10.07
CA GLY A 66 12.26 0.86 -9.00
C GLY A 66 10.81 0.86 -9.49
N THR A 67 9.87 1.12 -8.58
CA THR A 67 8.43 1.15 -8.89
C THR A 67 8.04 2.27 -9.85
N GLY A 68 8.80 3.38 -9.87
CA GLY A 68 8.64 4.45 -10.85
C GLY A 68 8.94 3.99 -12.28
N GLY A 69 9.92 3.09 -12.46
CA GLY A 69 10.20 2.45 -13.75
C GLY A 69 9.01 1.66 -14.29
N ILE A 70 8.30 0.93 -13.43
CA ILE A 70 7.09 0.17 -13.79
C ILE A 70 5.98 1.14 -14.26
N ALA A 71 5.70 2.19 -13.49
CA ALA A 71 4.68 3.18 -13.83
C ALA A 71 4.99 3.88 -15.16
N ASN A 72 6.25 4.27 -15.38
CA ASN A 72 6.70 4.90 -16.62
C ASN A 72 6.59 3.96 -17.82
N ALA A 73 6.93 2.67 -17.65
CA ALA A 73 6.80 1.69 -18.72
C ALA A 73 5.34 1.51 -19.15
N ILE A 74 4.41 1.41 -18.19
CA ILE A 74 2.96 1.33 -18.46
C ILE A 74 2.48 2.59 -19.17
N GLY A 75 2.84 3.78 -18.66
CA GLY A 75 2.46 5.05 -19.27
C GLY A 75 2.99 5.23 -20.70
N ASN A 76 4.24 4.82 -20.96
CA ASN A 76 4.84 4.88 -22.29
C ASN A 76 4.18 3.91 -23.27
N ALA A 77 3.86 2.68 -22.82
CA ALA A 77 3.08 1.75 -23.62
C ALA A 77 1.71 2.32 -23.98
N ALA A 78 0.98 2.91 -23.02
CA ALA A 78 -0.31 3.54 -23.29
C ALA A 78 -0.19 4.67 -24.32
N ARG A 79 0.79 5.56 -24.19
CA ARG A 79 1.05 6.63 -25.18
C ARG A 79 1.37 6.11 -26.58
N ALA A 80 2.10 4.99 -26.67
CA ALA A 80 2.39 4.37 -27.96
C ALA A 80 1.12 3.84 -28.68
N PHE A 81 0.04 3.59 -27.93
CA PHE A 81 -1.29 3.28 -28.45
C PHE A 81 -2.22 4.51 -28.54
N GLY A 82 -1.68 5.72 -28.41
CA GLY A 82 -2.42 6.98 -28.58
C GLY A 82 -3.08 7.53 -27.32
N ALA A 83 -2.83 6.97 -26.14
CA ALA A 83 -3.34 7.54 -24.90
C ALA A 83 -2.66 8.88 -24.56
N GLU A 84 -3.46 9.85 -24.12
CA GLU A 84 -2.96 11.08 -23.53
C GLU A 84 -2.88 10.96 -22.00
N ILE A 85 -1.84 11.54 -21.39
CA ILE A 85 -1.65 11.53 -19.94
C ILE A 85 -1.55 12.96 -19.45
N HIS A 86 -2.58 13.39 -18.74
CA HIS A 86 -2.70 14.74 -18.17
C HIS A 86 -2.32 14.68 -16.69
N THR A 87 -1.23 15.35 -16.31
CA THR A 87 -0.80 15.49 -14.91
C THR A 87 -1.29 16.82 -14.34
N SER A 88 -1.37 16.93 -13.01
CA SER A 88 -1.93 18.13 -12.35
C SER A 88 -3.38 18.43 -12.77
N ALA A 89 -4.11 17.41 -13.23
CA ALA A 89 -5.49 17.48 -13.69
C ALA A 89 -6.40 16.74 -12.70
N ARG A 90 -6.59 17.30 -11.49
CA ARG A 90 -7.42 16.66 -10.46
C ARG A 90 -8.88 16.67 -10.92
N VAL A 91 -9.47 15.49 -11.05
CA VAL A 91 -10.92 15.34 -11.26
C VAL A 91 -11.65 15.68 -9.96
N SER A 92 -12.63 16.58 -10.06
CA SER A 92 -13.49 17.02 -8.95
C SER A 92 -14.84 16.31 -8.97
N GLN A 93 -15.37 15.96 -10.16
CA GLN A 93 -16.68 15.34 -10.29
C GLN A 93 -16.80 14.51 -11.58
N VAL A 94 -17.58 13.43 -11.53
CA VAL A 94 -18.09 12.70 -12.71
C VAL A 94 -19.42 13.33 -13.13
N ILE A 95 -19.51 13.70 -14.39
CA ILE A 95 -20.71 14.28 -14.99
C ILE A 95 -21.68 13.15 -15.31
N VAL A 96 -22.89 13.22 -14.76
CA VAL A 96 -23.92 12.18 -14.92
C VAL A 96 -25.19 12.78 -15.50
N ASN A 97 -25.64 12.25 -16.63
CA ASN A 97 -26.88 12.64 -17.31
C ASN A 97 -27.80 11.43 -17.44
N LYS A 98 -29.02 11.51 -16.89
CA LYS A 98 -30.02 10.42 -16.91
C LYS A 98 -29.47 9.05 -16.49
N GLY A 99 -28.59 9.02 -15.48
CA GLY A 99 -27.98 7.80 -14.95
C GLY A 99 -26.83 7.23 -15.78
N GLN A 100 -26.35 7.95 -16.80
CA GLN A 100 -25.17 7.63 -17.58
C GLN A 100 -24.07 8.65 -17.31
N ALA A 101 -22.84 8.18 -17.11
CA ALA A 101 -21.68 9.05 -17.01
C ALA A 101 -21.29 9.54 -18.42
N THR A 102 -21.04 10.84 -18.57
CA THR A 102 -20.78 11.48 -19.88
C THR A 102 -19.48 12.29 -19.90
N GLY A 103 -18.75 12.33 -18.79
CA GLY A 103 -17.50 13.07 -18.70
C GLY A 103 -17.06 13.31 -17.26
N VAL A 104 -16.05 14.15 -17.08
CA VAL A 104 -15.53 14.58 -15.78
C VAL A 104 -15.29 16.08 -15.76
N THR A 105 -15.47 16.70 -14.60
CA THR A 105 -15.07 18.07 -14.31
C THR A 105 -13.75 18.05 -13.55
N LEU A 106 -12.81 18.92 -13.91
CA LEU A 106 -11.56 19.12 -13.19
C LEU A 106 -11.73 20.16 -12.06
N GLU A 107 -10.79 20.23 -11.12
CA GLU A 107 -10.81 21.21 -10.02
C GLU A 107 -10.81 22.68 -10.53
N GLY A 108 -10.29 22.92 -11.73
CA GLY A 108 -10.34 24.23 -12.40
C GLY A 108 -11.68 24.58 -13.06
N GLY A 109 -12.64 23.64 -13.10
CA GLY A 109 -13.94 23.80 -13.75
C GLY A 109 -13.98 23.37 -15.21
N ASP A 110 -12.84 23.05 -15.83
CA ASP A 110 -12.80 22.48 -17.18
C ASP A 110 -13.50 21.12 -17.20
N GLU A 111 -14.25 20.86 -18.28
CA GLU A 111 -14.97 19.61 -18.50
C GLU A 111 -14.31 18.80 -19.62
N ILE A 112 -14.23 17.48 -19.42
CA ILE A 112 -13.73 16.53 -20.40
C ILE A 112 -14.85 15.51 -20.66
N ASP A 113 -15.37 15.51 -21.88
CA ASP A 113 -16.39 14.56 -22.33
C ASP A 113 -15.80 13.15 -22.52
N ALA A 114 -16.55 12.13 -22.12
CA ALA A 114 -16.17 10.73 -22.30
C ALA A 114 -17.39 9.81 -22.29
N ASP A 115 -17.39 8.78 -23.15
CA ASP A 115 -18.45 7.76 -23.17
C ASP A 115 -18.27 6.70 -22.05
N VAL A 116 -17.02 6.49 -21.64
CA VAL A 116 -16.62 5.52 -20.61
C VAL A 116 -15.65 6.18 -19.64
N ILE A 117 -15.97 6.12 -18.36
CA ILE A 117 -15.15 6.63 -17.26
C ILE A 117 -14.76 5.47 -16.36
N VAL A 118 -13.46 5.35 -16.06
CA VAL A 118 -12.92 4.27 -15.24
C VAL A 118 -12.13 4.86 -14.07
N SER A 119 -12.61 4.67 -12.85
CA SER A 119 -11.93 5.16 -11.64
C SER A 119 -10.93 4.13 -11.12
N SER A 120 -9.66 4.52 -11.02
CA SER A 120 -8.61 3.77 -10.31
C SER A 120 -8.44 4.21 -8.85
N LEU A 121 -9.31 5.09 -8.35
CA LEU A 121 -9.26 5.61 -6.99
C LEU A 121 -9.81 4.59 -6.00
N ASP A 122 -9.55 4.81 -4.71
CA ASP A 122 -10.16 3.99 -3.67
C ASP A 122 -11.70 4.14 -3.66
N PRO A 123 -12.44 3.19 -3.05
CA PRO A 123 -13.89 3.20 -3.13
C PRO A 123 -14.54 4.40 -2.46
N LYS A 124 -13.91 5.00 -1.43
CA LYS A 124 -14.48 6.18 -0.77
C LYS A 124 -14.48 7.37 -1.71
N ARG A 125 -13.36 7.64 -2.38
CA ARG A 125 -13.29 8.74 -3.36
C ARG A 125 -14.21 8.51 -4.56
N THR A 126 -14.17 7.30 -5.11
CA THR A 126 -14.96 6.88 -6.28
C THR A 126 -16.47 7.12 -6.08
N PHE A 127 -17.01 6.79 -4.90
CA PHE A 127 -18.45 6.80 -4.66
C PHE A 127 -18.95 7.94 -3.76
N LEU A 128 -18.11 8.46 -2.86
CA LEU A 128 -18.55 9.47 -1.88
C LEU A 128 -18.07 10.89 -2.21
N GLU A 129 -17.08 11.03 -3.10
CA GLU A 129 -16.53 12.34 -3.48
C GLU A 129 -16.83 12.70 -4.93
N LEU A 130 -16.56 11.80 -5.88
CA LEU A 130 -16.65 12.13 -7.30
C LEU A 130 -18.07 12.09 -7.89
N VAL A 131 -19.04 11.51 -7.18
CA VAL A 131 -20.37 11.25 -7.71
C VAL A 131 -21.42 11.80 -6.75
N ASP A 132 -22.45 12.46 -7.30
CA ASP A 132 -23.61 12.86 -6.50
C ASP A 132 -24.35 11.61 -6.01
N LYS A 133 -24.53 11.52 -4.68
CA LYS A 133 -25.20 10.41 -3.99
C LYS A 133 -26.60 10.09 -4.54
N THR A 134 -27.28 11.03 -5.19
CA THR A 134 -28.62 10.82 -5.78
C THR A 134 -28.60 9.81 -6.93
N PHE A 135 -27.45 9.57 -7.55
CA PHE A 135 -27.26 8.54 -8.57
C PHE A 135 -26.85 7.18 -8.00
N LEU A 136 -26.70 7.06 -6.68
CA LEU A 136 -26.21 5.85 -6.02
C LEU A 136 -27.29 5.23 -5.12
N PRO A 137 -27.44 3.90 -5.14
CA PRO A 137 -28.27 3.20 -4.17
C PRO A 137 -27.80 3.44 -2.73
N GLU A 138 -28.75 3.63 -1.81
CA GLU A 138 -28.45 3.98 -0.42
C GLU A 138 -27.64 2.90 0.31
N ASP A 139 -27.91 1.63 0.00
CA ASP A 139 -27.18 0.47 0.54
C ASP A 139 -25.71 0.47 0.12
N LEU A 140 -25.41 0.81 -1.14
CA LEU A 140 -24.03 0.99 -1.63
C LEU A 140 -23.34 2.13 -0.86
N VAL A 141 -23.96 3.31 -0.79
CA VAL A 141 -23.39 4.47 -0.08
C VAL A 141 -23.08 4.11 1.38
N ASN A 142 -24.00 3.44 2.06
CA ASN A 142 -23.82 2.99 3.44
C ASN A 142 -22.74 1.91 3.56
N GLY A 143 -22.63 1.01 2.59
CA GLY A 143 -21.55 0.03 2.49
C GLY A 143 -20.18 0.69 2.39
N ILE A 144 -20.01 1.63 1.45
CA ILE A 144 -18.73 2.33 1.22
C ILE A 144 -18.33 3.21 2.41
N ARG A 145 -19.28 3.84 3.10
CA ARG A 145 -18.98 4.57 4.35
C ARG A 145 -18.35 3.67 5.41
N LYS A 146 -18.82 2.42 5.51
CA LYS A 146 -18.33 1.40 6.45
C LYS A 146 -17.10 0.64 5.94
N PHE A 147 -16.82 0.71 4.64
CA PHE A 147 -15.62 0.10 4.05
C PHE A 147 -14.37 0.70 4.69
N SER A 148 -13.53 -0.16 5.26
CA SER A 148 -12.37 0.25 6.03
C SER A 148 -11.18 0.49 5.12
N VAL A 149 -10.63 1.69 5.19
CA VAL A 149 -9.43 2.14 4.47
C VAL A 149 -8.37 2.63 5.44
N ARG A 150 -8.34 2.12 6.68
CA ARG A 150 -7.41 2.59 7.71
C ARG A 150 -5.98 2.31 7.28
N GLY A 151 -5.19 3.36 7.08
CA GLY A 151 -3.75 3.27 6.89
C GLY A 151 -3.04 3.13 8.23
N SER A 152 -2.00 2.31 8.22
CA SER A 152 -1.22 1.95 9.40
C SER A 152 0.29 1.92 9.12
N SER A 153 0.71 2.37 7.94
CA SER A 153 2.08 2.27 7.48
C SER A 153 2.66 3.66 7.23
N ALA A 154 3.92 3.84 7.60
CA ALA A 154 4.72 4.99 7.28
C ALA A 154 5.94 4.56 6.46
N LYS A 155 6.63 5.52 5.85
CA LYS A 155 7.97 5.32 5.30
C LYS A 155 8.96 6.28 5.93
N VAL A 156 10.15 5.78 6.22
CA VAL A 156 11.31 6.59 6.55
C VAL A 156 12.38 6.31 5.51
N ASN A 157 12.65 7.28 4.64
CA ASN A 157 13.70 7.17 3.65
C ASN A 157 14.93 7.94 4.15
N LEU A 158 16.10 7.31 4.08
CA LEU A 158 17.38 7.89 4.49
C LEU A 158 18.30 7.97 3.28
N ALA A 159 18.83 9.17 3.01
CA ALA A 159 19.97 9.33 2.11
C ALA A 159 21.24 9.12 2.93
N LEU A 160 22.13 8.25 2.46
CA LEU A 160 23.30 7.79 3.21
C LEU A 160 24.61 8.16 2.50
N ASP A 161 25.61 8.55 3.28
CA ASP A 161 26.99 8.83 2.87
C ASP A 161 27.91 7.59 2.89
N GLY A 162 27.38 6.45 2.50
CA GLY A 162 28.12 5.20 2.50
C GLY A 162 27.26 4.00 2.82
N VAL A 163 27.92 2.86 2.94
CA VAL A 163 27.28 1.56 3.11
C VAL A 163 26.96 1.36 4.60
N PRO A 164 25.68 1.15 4.98
CA PRO A 164 25.33 0.79 6.35
C PRO A 164 25.81 -0.63 6.67
N GLU A 165 26.30 -0.85 7.88
CA GLU A 165 26.89 -2.13 8.28
C GLU A 165 26.01 -2.85 9.29
N LEU A 166 25.58 -4.08 8.98
CA LEU A 166 24.87 -4.91 9.94
C LEU A 166 25.82 -5.41 11.02
N ALA A 167 25.45 -5.25 12.29
CA ALA A 167 26.26 -5.72 13.41
C ALA A 167 26.53 -7.24 13.36
N CYS A 168 25.56 -8.03 12.88
CA CYS A 168 25.70 -9.48 12.77
C CYS A 168 26.46 -9.96 11.53
N GLN A 169 26.57 -9.11 10.50
CA GLN A 169 27.30 -9.40 9.27
C GLN A 169 27.83 -8.09 8.68
N PRO A 170 28.96 -7.56 9.21
CA PRO A 170 29.50 -6.29 8.75
C PRO A 170 30.05 -6.37 7.32
N GLY A 171 30.13 -5.19 6.68
CA GLY A 171 30.74 -5.00 5.37
C GLY A 171 29.78 -5.09 4.18
N PHE A 172 30.30 -4.78 3.00
CA PHE A 172 29.52 -4.78 1.76
C PHE A 172 29.26 -6.21 1.26
N GLY A 173 28.01 -6.54 0.93
CA GLY A 173 27.71 -7.85 0.34
C GLY A 173 26.25 -8.04 -0.05
N ARG A 174 25.96 -9.23 -0.58
CA ARG A 174 24.61 -9.62 -1.07
C ARG A 174 23.53 -9.61 0.02
N HIS A 175 23.91 -9.68 1.29
CA HIS A 175 22.98 -9.58 2.41
C HIS A 175 22.33 -8.18 2.50
N LEU A 176 22.91 -7.14 1.89
CA LEU A 176 22.31 -5.82 1.73
C LEU A 176 21.52 -5.66 0.41
N ALA A 177 21.62 -6.64 -0.50
CA ALA A 177 20.97 -6.64 -1.81
C ALA A 177 19.65 -7.44 -1.81
N GLY A 178 18.85 -7.26 -0.76
CA GLY A 178 17.56 -7.91 -0.54
C GLY A 178 16.73 -7.17 0.50
N ALA A 179 15.65 -7.80 0.96
CA ALA A 179 14.85 -7.31 2.08
C ALA A 179 15.52 -7.65 3.41
N ILE A 180 15.65 -6.64 4.28
CA ILE A 180 16.12 -6.80 5.66
C ILE A 180 14.96 -6.44 6.57
N SER A 181 14.56 -7.37 7.43
CA SER A 181 13.43 -7.18 8.33
C SER A 181 13.87 -7.11 9.79
N ILE A 182 13.36 -6.11 10.52
CA ILE A 182 13.47 -6.01 11.97
C ILE A 182 12.18 -6.56 12.58
N SER A 183 12.21 -7.86 12.89
CA SER A 183 11.12 -8.62 13.51
C SER A 183 11.71 -9.72 14.41
N PRO A 184 12.22 -9.39 15.62
CA PRO A 184 12.96 -10.35 16.44
C PRO A 184 12.16 -11.57 16.91
N ASP A 185 10.89 -11.35 17.26
CA ASP A 185 9.98 -12.37 17.78
C ASP A 185 8.51 -11.91 17.58
N LEU A 186 7.55 -12.82 17.84
CA LEU A 186 6.12 -12.54 17.65
C LEU A 186 5.56 -11.53 18.66
N ASP A 187 6.11 -11.50 19.87
CA ASP A 187 5.67 -10.57 20.92
C ASP A 187 6.08 -9.13 20.58
N TYR A 188 7.26 -8.94 19.98
CA TYR A 188 7.69 -7.66 19.41
C TYR A 188 6.69 -7.13 18.39
N LEU A 189 6.23 -7.99 17.47
CA LEU A 189 5.25 -7.61 16.43
C LEU A 189 3.88 -7.28 17.03
N GLU A 190 3.42 -8.06 18.02
CA GLU A 190 2.13 -7.80 18.68
C GLU A 190 2.18 -6.54 19.55
N MET A 191 3.26 -6.31 20.30
CA MET A 191 3.45 -5.08 21.06
C MET A 191 3.52 -3.84 20.17
N ALA A 192 4.09 -3.97 18.96
CA ALA A 192 4.10 -2.88 18.00
C ALA A 192 2.68 -2.50 17.55
N TYR A 193 1.77 -3.48 17.44
CA TYR A 193 0.36 -3.24 17.20
C TYR A 193 -0.35 -2.64 18.42
N ASP A 194 -0.04 -3.08 19.64
CA ASP A 194 -0.71 -2.62 20.86
C ASP A 194 -0.63 -1.09 21.04
N ASP A 195 0.53 -0.48 20.79
CA ASP A 195 0.67 0.99 20.80
C ASP A 195 -0.29 1.65 19.79
N ALA A 196 -0.33 1.12 18.57
CA ALA A 196 -1.15 1.64 17.49
C ALA A 196 -2.63 1.40 17.66
N LYS A 197 -3.05 0.29 18.23
CA LYS A 197 -4.44 -0.02 18.56
C LYS A 197 -5.09 1.08 19.41
N TYR A 198 -4.32 1.75 20.26
CA TYR A 198 -4.78 2.86 21.09
C TYR A 198 -4.42 4.25 20.56
N GLY A 199 -3.96 4.34 19.31
CA GLY A 199 -3.76 5.59 18.57
C GLY A 199 -2.37 6.21 18.68
N ASP A 200 -1.37 5.51 19.23
CA ASP A 200 0.03 5.96 19.20
C ASP A 200 0.78 5.27 18.06
N PHE A 201 1.85 5.86 17.51
CA PHE A 201 2.72 5.07 16.62
C PHE A 201 3.61 4.15 17.47
N SER A 202 4.00 3.01 16.89
CA SER A 202 4.79 2.01 17.61
C SER A 202 6.12 2.58 18.12
N ARG A 203 6.41 2.32 19.41
CA ARG A 203 7.70 2.66 20.02
C ARG A 203 8.82 1.71 19.62
N ARG A 204 8.46 0.52 19.12
CA ARG A 204 9.36 -0.52 18.61
C ARG A 204 8.75 -1.07 17.32
N PRO A 205 8.83 -0.31 16.22
CA PRO A 205 8.08 -0.64 15.02
C PRO A 205 8.69 -1.85 14.30
N TYR A 206 7.84 -2.64 13.65
CA TYR A 206 8.32 -3.49 12.56
C TYR A 206 8.85 -2.61 11.43
N ILE A 207 10.04 -2.96 10.94
CA ILE A 207 10.69 -2.25 9.84
C ILE A 207 11.09 -3.26 8.77
N ASP A 208 10.64 -3.03 7.54
CA ASP A 208 11.13 -3.71 6.34
C ASP A 208 12.00 -2.74 5.53
N ILE A 209 13.23 -3.15 5.26
CA ILE A 209 14.30 -2.27 4.80
C ILE A 209 14.79 -2.77 3.45
N ILE A 210 14.89 -1.84 2.51
CA ILE A 210 15.50 -2.06 1.20
C ILE A 210 16.55 -0.98 0.98
N ILE A 211 17.69 -1.37 0.40
CA ILE A 211 18.72 -0.45 -0.08
C ILE A 211 18.80 -0.61 -1.61
N PRO A 212 17.94 0.07 -2.41
CA PRO A 212 17.75 -0.26 -3.82
C PRO A 212 19.05 -0.20 -4.64
N SER A 213 19.93 0.75 -4.32
CA SER A 213 21.26 0.90 -4.92
C SER A 213 22.18 -0.33 -4.80
N MET A 214 21.90 -1.26 -3.89
CA MET A 214 22.62 -2.54 -3.77
C MET A 214 22.23 -3.55 -4.86
N ILE A 215 21.11 -3.32 -5.54
CA ILE A 215 20.58 -4.15 -6.63
C ILE A 215 20.70 -3.39 -7.96
N ASP A 216 20.32 -2.12 -7.95
CA ASP A 216 20.36 -1.22 -9.11
C ASP A 216 21.21 0.03 -8.78
N PRO A 217 22.49 0.09 -9.23
CA PRO A 217 23.39 1.20 -8.95
C PRO A 217 22.87 2.58 -9.36
N ASP A 218 21.93 2.66 -10.31
CA ASP A 218 21.39 3.95 -10.79
C ASP A 218 20.37 4.56 -9.80
N MET A 219 19.99 3.83 -8.75
CA MET A 219 19.07 4.28 -7.72
C MET A 219 19.70 5.25 -6.70
N ALA A 220 21.02 5.47 -6.75
CA ALA A 220 21.72 6.46 -5.94
C ALA A 220 23.01 6.96 -6.63
N PRO A 221 23.52 8.16 -6.30
CA PRO A 221 24.84 8.59 -6.77
C PRO A 221 25.98 7.64 -6.33
N PRO A 222 27.10 7.58 -7.07
CA PRO A 222 28.24 6.74 -6.68
C PRO A 222 28.72 7.00 -5.25
N GLY A 223 28.87 5.91 -4.47
CA GLY A 223 29.29 5.98 -3.06
C GLY A 223 28.21 6.43 -2.08
N LYS A 224 27.00 6.75 -2.56
CA LYS A 224 25.84 7.10 -1.75
C LYS A 224 24.79 6.00 -1.86
N HIS A 225 23.91 5.93 -0.87
CA HIS A 225 22.82 4.95 -0.86
C HIS A 225 21.51 5.58 -0.41
N VAL A 226 20.39 4.97 -0.82
CA VAL A 226 19.08 5.26 -0.25
C VAL A 226 18.65 4.02 0.54
N MET A 227 18.39 4.18 1.83
CA MET A 227 17.73 3.18 2.65
C MET A 227 16.25 3.53 2.75
N SER A 228 15.38 2.70 2.18
CA SER A 228 13.93 2.86 2.26
C SER A 228 13.38 1.92 3.31
N CYS A 229 12.86 2.49 4.40
CA CYS A 229 12.25 1.76 5.49
C CYS A 229 10.73 1.85 5.38
N PHE A 230 10.07 0.73 5.12
CA PHE A 230 8.65 0.57 5.38
C PHE A 230 8.44 0.30 6.86
N VAL A 231 7.60 1.09 7.51
CA VAL A 231 7.41 1.08 8.95
C VAL A 231 5.95 0.75 9.25
N GLN A 232 5.72 -0.35 9.96
CA GLN A 232 4.37 -0.76 10.31
C GLN A 232 3.99 -0.28 11.72
N TYR A 233 2.72 0.12 11.82
CA TYR A 233 2.01 0.68 12.98
C TYR A 233 2.27 2.17 13.24
N ALA A 234 1.99 2.98 12.22
CA ALA A 234 1.76 4.41 12.30
C ALA A 234 0.29 4.71 11.93
N PRO A 235 -0.62 4.92 12.88
CA PRO A 235 -2.04 5.09 12.57
C PRO A 235 -2.32 6.43 11.89
N TYR A 236 -3.29 6.47 10.98
CA TYR A 236 -3.71 7.71 10.31
C TYR A 236 -4.14 8.79 11.32
N GLN A 237 -4.97 8.43 12.30
CA GLN A 237 -5.39 9.30 13.38
C GLN A 237 -4.63 8.98 14.66
N LEU A 238 -3.93 9.98 15.21
CA LEU A 238 -3.23 9.87 16.48
C LEU A 238 -4.20 10.13 17.64
N ARG A 239 -4.01 9.43 18.77
CA ARG A 239 -4.76 9.67 20.01
C ARG A 239 -4.56 11.10 20.51
N GLU A 240 -3.34 11.59 20.42
CA GLU A 240 -2.95 12.93 20.84
C GLU A 240 -2.05 13.59 19.81
N GLY A 241 -2.29 14.87 19.53
CA GLY A 241 -1.48 15.65 18.59
C GLY A 241 -1.78 15.37 17.11
N THR A 242 -0.89 15.84 16.23
CA THR A 242 -1.02 15.70 14.77
C THR A 242 0.28 15.17 14.18
N TRP A 243 0.20 14.59 12.99
CA TRP A 243 1.39 14.10 12.27
C TRP A 243 2.41 15.21 11.98
N ASP A 244 1.97 16.45 11.76
CA ASP A 244 2.87 17.60 11.58
C ASP A 244 3.79 17.80 12.80
N LYS A 245 3.29 17.53 14.01
CA LYS A 245 4.05 17.70 15.26
C LYS A 245 4.80 16.44 15.68
N LYS A 246 4.35 15.27 15.25
CA LYS A 246 4.84 13.96 15.75
C LYS A 246 5.68 13.18 14.73
N ARG A 247 5.75 13.59 13.46
CA ARG A 247 6.50 12.87 12.42
C ARG A 247 7.99 12.72 12.72
N ASP A 248 8.62 13.75 13.28
CA ASP A 248 10.05 13.68 13.59
C ASP A 248 10.32 12.68 14.70
N ALA A 249 9.44 12.61 15.71
CA ALA A 249 9.54 11.60 16.76
C ALA A 249 9.42 10.17 16.21
N LEU A 250 8.55 9.93 15.22
CA LEU A 250 8.53 8.64 14.51
C LEU A 250 9.86 8.38 13.77
N GLY A 251 10.38 9.40 13.08
CA GLY A 251 11.67 9.30 12.39
C GLY A 251 12.84 8.98 13.33
N ASP A 252 12.86 9.59 14.52
CA ASP A 252 13.86 9.35 15.56
C ASP A 252 13.76 7.91 16.09
N ILE A 253 12.56 7.42 16.40
CA ILE A 253 12.34 6.02 16.83
C ILE A 253 12.84 5.02 15.79
N VAL A 254 12.57 5.29 14.51
CA VAL A 254 13.03 4.41 13.42
C VAL A 254 14.55 4.41 13.33
N ILE A 255 15.20 5.57 13.41
CA ILE A 255 16.68 5.66 13.39
C ILE A 255 17.29 4.99 14.63
N ASP A 256 16.70 5.18 15.81
CA ASP A 256 17.16 4.55 17.05
C ASP A 256 16.98 3.04 17.03
N THR A 257 15.92 2.54 16.38
CA THR A 257 15.72 1.10 16.14
C THR A 257 16.75 0.58 15.15
N LEU A 258 16.99 1.28 14.04
CA LEU A 258 18.02 0.92 13.06
C LEU A 258 19.40 0.87 13.69
N ALA A 259 19.76 1.82 14.55
CA ALA A 259 21.09 1.91 15.18
C ALA A 259 21.44 0.70 16.06
N GLN A 260 20.44 -0.06 16.53
CA GLN A 260 20.66 -1.32 17.25
C GLN A 260 21.20 -2.44 16.34
N TYR A 261 20.88 -2.38 15.04
CA TYR A 261 21.26 -3.38 14.04
C TYR A 261 22.32 -2.86 13.07
N PHE A 262 22.38 -1.55 12.86
CA PHE A 262 23.32 -0.84 12.01
C PHE A 262 24.10 0.20 12.83
N PRO A 263 25.20 -0.19 13.51
CA PRO A 263 25.87 0.68 14.48
C PRO A 263 26.36 2.01 13.90
N ASN A 264 26.71 2.04 12.61
CA ASN A 264 27.20 3.23 11.91
C ASN A 264 26.09 4.10 11.27
N ILE A 265 24.80 3.73 11.39
CA ILE A 265 23.74 4.39 10.61
C ILE A 265 23.61 5.88 10.90
N LYS A 266 23.77 6.29 12.16
CA LYS A 266 23.60 7.69 12.57
C LYS A 266 24.63 8.62 11.93
N ASP A 267 25.85 8.11 11.71
CA ASP A 267 26.94 8.88 11.10
C ASP A 267 26.79 8.99 9.57
N LEU A 268 26.04 8.07 8.96
CA LEU A 268 25.85 8.04 7.50
C LEU A 268 24.69 8.92 7.01
N ILE A 269 23.73 9.29 7.86
CA ILE A 269 22.51 9.98 7.42
C ILE A 269 22.83 11.40 6.95
N LEU A 270 22.65 11.64 5.66
CA LEU A 270 22.70 12.96 5.03
C LEU A 270 21.36 13.67 5.08
N HIS A 271 20.28 12.93 4.88
CA HIS A 271 18.92 13.45 4.88
C HIS A 271 17.92 12.37 5.28
N ARG A 272 16.83 12.80 5.91
CA ARG A 272 15.71 11.97 6.32
C ARG A 272 14.41 12.52 5.75
N GLN A 273 13.62 11.64 5.16
CA GLN A 273 12.24 11.90 4.79
C GLN A 273 11.31 10.96 5.56
N VAL A 274 10.33 11.51 6.27
CA VAL A 274 9.25 10.75 6.92
C VAL A 274 7.96 10.98 6.16
N VAL A 275 7.35 9.90 5.67
CA VAL A 275 6.06 9.90 4.96
C VAL A 275 5.05 9.15 5.81
N THR A 276 4.03 9.84 6.29
CA THR A 276 2.97 9.31 7.16
C THR A 276 1.75 8.86 6.34
N PRO A 277 0.76 8.16 6.94
CA PRO A 277 -0.49 7.89 6.25
C PRO A 277 -1.23 9.17 5.80
N LEU A 278 -1.08 10.28 6.54
CA LEU A 278 -1.65 11.57 6.16
C LEU A 278 -0.98 12.14 4.90
N ASP A 279 0.36 12.07 4.82
CA ASP A 279 1.08 12.46 3.61
C ASP A 279 0.67 11.59 2.42
N THR A 280 0.44 10.29 2.65
CA THR A 280 0.01 9.35 1.62
C THR A 280 -1.37 9.73 1.06
N GLU A 281 -2.31 10.14 1.91
CA GLU A 281 -3.61 10.63 1.48
C GLU A 281 -3.51 11.94 0.69
N HIS A 282 -2.68 12.88 1.14
CA HIS A 282 -2.53 14.18 0.50
C HIS A 282 -1.79 14.10 -0.84
N LEU A 283 -0.70 13.32 -0.92
CA LEU A 283 0.19 13.26 -2.08
C LEU A 283 -0.28 12.25 -3.14
N ILE A 284 -0.78 11.09 -2.71
CA ILE A 284 -1.11 9.97 -3.61
C ILE A 284 -2.62 9.83 -3.78
N GLY A 285 -3.39 10.29 -2.80
CA GLY A 285 -4.84 10.21 -2.85
C GLY A 285 -5.42 8.91 -2.30
N LEU A 286 -4.68 8.18 -1.46
CA LEU A 286 -5.19 6.99 -0.79
C LEU A 286 -5.93 7.41 0.49
N SER A 287 -7.26 7.25 0.53
CA SER A 287 -8.05 7.59 1.71
C SER A 287 -7.52 6.89 2.97
N GLN A 288 -7.29 7.68 4.00
CA GLN A 288 -6.63 7.37 5.27
C GLN A 288 -5.26 6.68 5.14
N GLY A 289 -4.62 6.73 3.97
CA GLY A 289 -3.28 6.18 3.73
C GLY A 289 -3.19 4.65 3.65
N ASN A 290 -4.28 3.92 3.41
CA ASN A 290 -4.20 2.47 3.23
C ASN A 290 -3.63 2.10 1.86
N ILE A 291 -2.44 1.49 1.86
CA ILE A 291 -1.68 1.12 0.65
C ILE A 291 -2.36 0.10 -0.25
N PHE A 292 -3.41 -0.57 0.23
CA PHE A 292 -4.23 -1.50 -0.55
C PHE A 292 -5.57 -0.90 -0.98
N GLN A 293 -5.80 0.40 -0.77
CA GLN A 293 -7.10 1.07 -1.01
C GLN A 293 -8.26 0.43 -0.24
N GLY A 294 -7.97 -0.22 0.88
CA GLY A 294 -8.94 -0.90 1.73
C GLY A 294 -8.35 -2.14 2.38
N GLU A 295 -8.68 -2.37 3.65
CA GLU A 295 -8.28 -3.55 4.42
C GLU A 295 -8.47 -4.87 3.65
N LEU A 296 -7.57 -5.82 3.89
CA LEU A 296 -7.64 -7.19 3.40
C LEU A 296 -8.29 -8.10 4.46
N SER A 297 -9.40 -7.65 5.05
CA SER A 297 -10.16 -8.42 6.02
C SER A 297 -11.32 -9.18 5.36
N LEU A 298 -11.71 -10.32 5.94
CA LEU A 298 -12.79 -11.16 5.42
C LEU A 298 -14.12 -10.39 5.22
N SER A 299 -14.36 -9.34 6.01
CA SER A 299 -15.57 -8.51 5.93
C SER A 299 -15.68 -7.66 4.66
N GLN A 300 -14.60 -7.49 3.90
CA GLN A 300 -14.57 -6.63 2.71
C GLN A 300 -13.70 -7.16 1.57
N LEU A 301 -13.50 -8.48 1.52
CA LEU A 301 -12.76 -9.18 0.47
C LEU A 301 -13.70 -9.91 -0.51
N PHE A 302 -13.13 -10.35 -1.63
CA PHE A 302 -13.83 -11.10 -2.69
C PHE A 302 -15.06 -10.33 -3.20
N PHE A 303 -16.23 -10.97 -3.17
CA PHE A 303 -17.49 -10.40 -3.61
C PHE A 303 -18.00 -9.25 -2.71
N LEU A 304 -17.35 -8.99 -1.58
CA LEU A 304 -17.62 -7.85 -0.70
C LEU A 304 -16.72 -6.64 -1.02
N ARG A 305 -15.82 -6.73 -2.01
CA ARG A 305 -14.88 -5.68 -2.39
C ARG A 305 -15.30 -5.01 -3.71
N PRO A 306 -15.74 -3.74 -3.71
CA PRO A 306 -15.83 -2.81 -2.58
C PRO A 306 -17.12 -2.93 -1.75
N ALA A 307 -18.15 -3.55 -2.31
CA ALA A 307 -19.42 -3.84 -1.64
C ALA A 307 -20.09 -5.05 -2.32
N ALA A 308 -20.98 -5.73 -1.58
CA ALA A 308 -21.79 -6.81 -2.13
C ALA A 308 -22.60 -6.32 -3.34
N GLY A 309 -22.60 -7.11 -4.42
CA GLY A 309 -23.26 -6.75 -5.69
C GLY A 309 -22.44 -5.84 -6.61
N TYR A 310 -21.35 -5.23 -6.13
CA TYR A 310 -20.52 -4.29 -6.90
C TYR A 310 -19.07 -4.75 -7.10
N ALA A 311 -18.79 -6.04 -6.89
CA ALA A 311 -17.46 -6.63 -7.03
C ALA A 311 -17.06 -6.97 -8.49
N GLN A 312 -17.92 -6.69 -9.47
CA GLN A 312 -17.69 -6.95 -10.89
C GLN A 312 -17.37 -5.68 -11.67
N TYR A 313 -16.65 -4.74 -11.05
CA TYR A 313 -16.08 -3.51 -11.64
C TYR A 313 -17.10 -2.45 -12.10
N ARG A 314 -18.33 -2.85 -12.46
CA ARG A 314 -19.44 -1.94 -12.79
C ARG A 314 -19.91 -1.16 -11.58
N THR A 315 -20.29 0.09 -11.80
CA THR A 315 -21.01 0.90 -10.82
C THR A 315 -22.51 0.93 -11.17
N PRO A 316 -23.40 1.47 -10.30
CA PRO A 316 -24.80 1.71 -10.65
C PRO A 316 -24.99 2.67 -11.83
N ILE A 317 -23.97 3.46 -12.19
CA ILE A 317 -24.03 4.47 -13.24
C ILE A 317 -23.50 3.87 -14.53
N LYS A 318 -24.32 3.93 -15.59
CA LYS A 318 -23.94 3.40 -16.90
C LYS A 318 -22.70 4.13 -17.42
N GLY A 319 -21.71 3.40 -17.92
CA GLY A 319 -20.47 3.97 -18.44
C GLY A 319 -19.45 4.35 -17.36
N TYR A 320 -19.74 4.12 -16.06
CA TYR A 320 -18.79 4.36 -14.97
C TYR A 320 -18.35 3.06 -14.30
N TYR A 321 -17.04 2.84 -14.26
CA TYR A 321 -16.41 1.59 -13.80
C TYR A 321 -15.32 1.86 -12.76
N GLN A 322 -14.91 0.82 -12.06
CA GLN A 322 -13.79 0.82 -11.11
C GLN A 322 -12.69 -0.13 -11.59
N CYS A 323 -11.43 0.24 -11.41
CA CYS A 323 -10.29 -0.56 -11.85
C CYS A 323 -9.08 -0.54 -10.90
N GLY A 324 -9.23 0.07 -9.71
CA GLY A 324 -8.18 0.21 -8.71
C GLY A 324 -8.08 -0.96 -7.74
N SER A 325 -7.10 -0.92 -6.84
CA SER A 325 -6.94 -1.90 -5.75
C SER A 325 -8.13 -1.98 -4.81
N GLY A 326 -9.03 -0.99 -4.83
CA GLY A 326 -10.32 -1.01 -4.15
C GLY A 326 -11.29 -2.09 -4.62
N THR A 327 -11.03 -2.77 -5.74
CA THR A 327 -11.80 -3.92 -6.24
C THR A 327 -11.04 -5.23 -6.04
N HIS A 328 -11.72 -6.37 -6.20
CA HIS A 328 -11.07 -7.68 -6.27
C HIS A 328 -10.07 -7.72 -7.47
N PRO A 329 -8.92 -8.43 -7.40
CA PRO A 329 -8.40 -9.25 -6.29
C PRO A 329 -7.90 -8.51 -5.05
N GLY A 330 -7.62 -7.21 -5.16
CA GLY A 330 -7.17 -6.40 -4.04
C GLY A 330 -5.88 -5.63 -4.35
N GLY A 331 -5.12 -5.37 -3.29
CA GLY A 331 -3.93 -4.52 -3.34
C GLY A 331 -2.67 -5.18 -3.88
N GLY A 332 -1.63 -4.36 -4.09
CA GLY A 332 -0.35 -4.77 -4.69
C GLY A 332 -0.22 -4.39 -6.16
N ILE A 333 1.00 -4.45 -6.69
CA ILE A 333 1.32 -4.08 -8.09
C ILE A 333 1.08 -5.30 -9.00
N THR A 334 -0.17 -5.78 -9.05
CA THR A 334 -0.54 -7.00 -9.81
C THR A 334 -1.08 -6.70 -11.20
N GLY A 335 -1.60 -5.49 -11.43
CA GLY A 335 -2.31 -5.12 -12.66
C GLY A 335 -3.66 -5.82 -12.87
N ALA A 336 -4.05 -6.74 -11.98
CA ALA A 336 -5.23 -7.57 -12.15
C ALA A 336 -6.55 -6.80 -12.09
N PRO A 337 -6.79 -5.88 -11.13
CA PRO A 337 -8.00 -5.05 -11.12
C PRO A 337 -8.21 -4.28 -12.43
N GLY A 338 -7.15 -3.64 -12.93
CA GLY A 338 -7.16 -2.89 -14.19
C GLY A 338 -7.52 -3.77 -15.38
N ARG A 339 -6.87 -4.93 -15.51
CA ARG A 339 -7.12 -5.89 -16.59
C ARG A 339 -8.55 -6.43 -16.56
N LEU A 340 -9.06 -6.81 -15.39
CA LEU A 340 -10.38 -7.41 -15.26
C LEU A 340 -11.49 -6.37 -15.51
N ALA A 341 -11.31 -5.13 -15.05
CA ALA A 341 -12.22 -4.04 -15.39
C ALA A 341 -12.28 -3.78 -16.91
N ALA A 342 -11.13 -3.72 -17.58
CA ALA A 342 -11.07 -3.55 -19.04
C ALA A 342 -11.80 -4.68 -19.79
N LEU A 343 -11.69 -5.93 -19.32
CA LEU A 343 -12.41 -7.05 -19.92
C LEU A 343 -13.93 -6.96 -19.73
N GLU A 344 -14.42 -6.43 -18.61
CA GLU A 344 -15.85 -6.18 -18.42
C GLU A 344 -16.35 -5.04 -19.29
N ILE A 345 -15.59 -3.96 -19.44
CA ILE A 345 -15.93 -2.84 -20.35
C ILE A 345 -16.08 -3.35 -21.79
N LEU A 346 -15.10 -4.13 -22.28
CA LEU A 346 -15.14 -4.72 -23.62
C LEU A 346 -16.29 -5.72 -23.84
N ARG A 347 -16.93 -6.22 -22.78
CA ARG A 347 -18.14 -7.06 -22.88
C ARG A 347 -19.40 -6.23 -23.01
N ASP A 348 -19.42 -5.05 -22.41
CA ASP A 348 -20.58 -4.14 -22.44
C ASP A 348 -20.63 -3.32 -23.74
N GLU A 349 -19.50 -3.14 -24.43
CA GLU A 349 -19.42 -2.48 -25.74
C GLU A 349 -19.80 -3.38 -26.93
N LYS A 350 -19.95 -4.69 -26.71
CA LYS A 350 -20.40 -5.66 -27.71
C LYS A 350 -21.90 -5.85 -27.64
#